data_AF-A0A2R6KYJ2-F1
#
_entry.id   AF-A0A2R6KYJ2-F1
#
_cell.length_a   1.000
_cell.length_b   1.000
_cell.length_c   1.000
_cell.angle_alpha   90.00
_cell.angle_beta   90.00
_cell.angle_gamma   90.00
#
_symmetry.space_group_name_H-M   'P 1'
#
loop_
_entity.id
_entity.type
_entity.pdbx_description
1 polymer ?
#
loop_
_entity_poly.entity_id
_entity_poly.type
_entity_poly.pdbx_seq_one_letter_code
_entity_poly.pdbx_strand_id
1 'polypeptide(L)'
;MDALGDLIGRDRRSEAAALRASAVDREYDYRRFCTSAWKVGNFLRHLGVRGGDGVAVADDPLPEPVLTLYGAALLGGVVRFDPPTAPDDGVRAVVVDVWSENPSMPPDIVAPGDPLLRSDGVTYSHGEVLEAAEAVVERTGIDVGGEVGVAAAASFADPGVVAAGLVAPIVAGGTVAVGSAARSDVVVGPGGDVDPETVLES
;
A
#
# COMPACT_ATOMS: atom_id res chain seq x y z
N MET A 1 -8.58 12.02 6.00
CA MET A 1 -8.97 10.59 6.01
C MET A 1 -8.46 10.01 7.29
N ASP A 2 -9.15 9.03 7.87
CA ASP A 2 -8.80 8.55 9.22
C ASP A 2 -8.03 7.23 9.15
N ALA A 3 -8.30 6.40 8.13
CA ALA A 3 -7.59 5.15 7.90
C ALA A 3 -7.31 4.92 6.40
N LEU A 4 -6.28 4.12 6.11
CA LEU A 4 -5.89 3.78 4.74
C LEU A 4 -7.02 3.09 3.95
N GLY A 5 -7.91 2.37 4.64
CA GLY A 5 -9.11 1.76 4.03
C GLY A 5 -10.06 2.77 3.38
N ASP A 6 -10.07 4.03 3.83
CA ASP A 6 -10.90 5.10 3.27
C ASP A 6 -10.50 5.45 1.82
N LEU A 7 -9.22 5.23 1.47
CA LEU A 7 -8.68 5.54 0.14
C LEU A 7 -9.20 4.66 -0.99
N ILE A 8 -9.83 3.53 -0.65
CA ILE A 8 -10.35 2.56 -1.62
C ILE A 8 -11.87 2.37 -1.51
N GLY A 9 -12.55 3.37 -0.94
CA GLY A 9 -14.00 3.49 -0.91
C GLY A 9 -14.64 3.46 -2.31
N ARG A 10 -15.93 3.12 -2.38
CA ARG A 10 -16.66 3.07 -3.67
C ARG A 10 -16.69 4.41 -4.39
N ASP A 11 -16.70 5.50 -3.64
CA ASP A 11 -16.65 6.89 -4.08
C ASP A 11 -15.32 7.28 -4.76
N ARG A 12 -14.24 6.54 -4.49
CA ARG A 12 -12.93 6.74 -5.12
C ARG A 12 -12.79 6.10 -6.51
N ARG A 13 -13.79 5.33 -6.96
CA ARG A 13 -13.72 4.58 -8.24
C ARG A 13 -13.86 5.50 -9.45
N SER A 14 -12.89 5.44 -10.34
CA SER A 14 -12.89 6.15 -11.63
C SER A 14 -12.15 5.34 -12.70
N GLU A 15 -12.08 5.86 -13.93
CA GLU A 15 -11.29 5.29 -15.03
C GLU A 15 -9.87 5.87 -15.09
N ALA A 16 -9.50 6.74 -14.15
CA ALA A 16 -8.12 7.21 -14.03
C ALA A 16 -7.21 6.06 -13.54
N ALA A 17 -5.95 6.09 -13.96
CA ALA A 17 -4.95 5.12 -13.51
C ALA A 17 -4.67 5.28 -12.00
N ALA A 18 -4.56 4.15 -11.30
CA ALA A 18 -4.21 4.11 -9.88
C ALA A 18 -2.92 3.32 -9.64
N LEU A 19 -2.66 2.29 -10.44
CA LEU A 19 -1.46 1.45 -10.31
C LEU A 19 -0.98 0.97 -11.68
N ARG A 20 0.31 1.17 -11.96
CA ARG A 20 1.05 0.58 -13.08
C ARG A 20 2.16 -0.32 -12.56
N ALA A 21 2.19 -1.56 -13.00
CA ALA A 21 3.27 -2.50 -12.72
C ALA A 21 3.95 -2.91 -14.03
N SER A 22 4.96 -2.14 -14.42
CA SER A 22 5.58 -2.24 -15.75
C SER A 22 6.33 -3.56 -15.96
N ALA A 23 6.87 -4.15 -14.89
CA ALA A 23 7.59 -5.42 -14.96
C ALA A 23 6.73 -6.60 -15.46
N VAL A 24 5.41 -6.50 -15.29
CA VAL A 24 4.43 -7.53 -15.69
C VAL A 24 3.38 -7.03 -16.67
N ASP A 25 3.56 -5.83 -17.23
CA ASP A 25 2.63 -5.16 -18.15
C ASP A 25 1.17 -5.15 -17.65
N ARG A 26 0.99 -4.75 -16.38
CA ARG A 26 -0.34 -4.65 -15.76
C ARG A 26 -0.65 -3.22 -15.32
N GLU A 27 -1.89 -2.82 -15.58
CA GLU A 27 -2.44 -1.53 -15.16
C GLU A 27 -3.82 -1.71 -14.53
N TYR A 28 -4.08 -0.89 -13.52
CA TYR A 28 -5.34 -0.82 -12.78
C TYR A 28 -5.81 0.63 -12.77
N ASP A 29 -7.01 0.85 -13.29
CA ASP A 29 -7.76 2.06 -12.99
C ASP A 29 -8.25 2.04 -11.53
N TYR A 30 -8.67 3.18 -10.99
CA TYR A 30 -9.20 3.26 -9.62
C TYR A 30 -10.35 2.28 -9.38
N ARG A 31 -11.20 2.04 -10.37
CA ARG A 31 -12.29 1.05 -10.28
C ARG A 31 -11.77 -0.36 -10.02
N ARG A 32 -10.78 -0.83 -10.78
CA ARG A 32 -10.16 -2.15 -10.69
C ARG A 32 -9.24 -2.26 -9.49
N PHE A 33 -8.52 -1.21 -9.14
CA PHE A 33 -7.67 -1.12 -7.95
C PHE A 33 -8.51 -1.29 -6.68
N CYS A 34 -9.54 -0.45 -6.48
CA CYS A 34 -10.43 -0.53 -5.32
C CYS A 34 -11.13 -1.90 -5.25
N THR A 35 -11.55 -2.45 -6.39
CA THR A 35 -12.19 -3.76 -6.44
C THR A 35 -11.22 -4.89 -6.09
N SER A 36 -9.97 -4.81 -6.57
CA SER A 36 -8.96 -5.83 -6.31
C SER A 36 -8.49 -5.79 -4.86
N ALA A 37 -8.20 -4.61 -4.29
CA ALA A 37 -7.85 -4.46 -2.89
C ALA A 37 -8.98 -4.95 -1.97
N TRP A 38 -10.23 -4.63 -2.31
CA TRP A 38 -11.41 -5.16 -1.62
C TRP A 38 -11.48 -6.70 -1.67
N LYS A 39 -11.20 -7.32 -2.83
CA LYS A 39 -11.12 -8.78 -2.97
C LYS A 39 -10.00 -9.39 -2.12
N VAL A 40 -8.83 -8.74 -2.06
CA VAL A 40 -7.71 -9.18 -1.22
C VAL A 40 -8.09 -9.14 0.26
N GLY A 41 -8.75 -8.06 0.73
CA GLY A 41 -9.29 -8.00 2.09
C GLY A 41 -10.27 -9.14 2.39
N ASN A 42 -11.18 -9.47 1.47
CA ASN A 42 -12.10 -10.59 1.64
C ASN A 42 -11.37 -11.95 1.76
N PHE A 43 -10.33 -12.15 0.94
CA PHE A 43 -9.48 -13.33 0.99
C PHE A 43 -8.75 -13.44 2.35
N LEU A 44 -8.11 -12.36 2.81
CA LEU A 44 -7.41 -12.32 4.10
C LEU A 44 -8.36 -12.61 5.27
N ARG A 45 -9.57 -12.06 5.25
CA ARG A 45 -10.58 -12.36 6.28
C ARG A 45 -10.96 -13.83 6.30
N HIS A 46 -11.05 -14.48 5.13
CA HIS A 46 -11.32 -15.92 5.02
C HIS A 46 -10.16 -16.76 5.59
N LEU A 47 -8.92 -16.29 5.45
CA LEU A 47 -7.75 -16.87 6.12
C LEU A 47 -7.74 -16.60 7.64
N GLY A 48 -8.65 -15.78 8.15
CA GLY A 48 -8.83 -15.53 9.57
C GLY A 48 -8.27 -14.19 10.08
N VAL A 49 -7.70 -13.35 9.21
CA VAL A 49 -7.15 -12.04 9.58
C VAL A 49 -8.24 -11.12 10.15
N ARG A 50 -7.98 -10.50 11.30
CA ARG A 50 -8.80 -9.50 11.98
C ARG A 50 -7.94 -8.29 12.36
N GLY A 51 -8.56 -7.28 12.97
CA GLY A 51 -7.86 -6.11 13.50
C GLY A 51 -6.69 -6.49 14.41
N GLY A 52 -5.52 -5.93 14.13
CA GLY A 52 -4.27 -6.18 14.84
C GLY A 52 -3.51 -7.46 14.43
N ASP A 53 -4.08 -8.34 13.61
CA ASP A 53 -3.39 -9.54 13.14
C ASP A 53 -2.31 -9.20 12.10
N GLY A 54 -1.18 -9.92 12.13
CA GLY A 54 -0.08 -9.73 11.19
C GLY A 54 -0.35 -10.34 9.81
N VAL A 55 -0.08 -9.58 8.75
CA VAL A 55 -0.11 -10.01 7.34
C VAL A 55 1.28 -9.81 6.74
N ALA A 56 1.96 -10.91 6.47
CA ALA A 56 3.27 -10.92 5.84
C ALA A 56 3.13 -11.01 4.31
N VAL A 57 3.90 -10.21 3.57
CA VAL A 57 3.85 -10.16 2.09
C VAL A 57 5.23 -9.96 1.49
N ALA A 58 5.49 -10.59 0.34
CA ALA A 58 6.79 -10.47 -0.34
C ALA A 58 7.10 -9.02 -0.75
N ASP A 59 8.38 -8.64 -0.70
CA ASP A 59 8.89 -7.35 -1.18
C ASP A 59 9.22 -7.42 -2.68
N ASP A 60 8.20 -7.70 -3.48
CA ASP A 60 8.30 -7.70 -4.92
C ASP A 60 7.58 -6.48 -5.49
N PRO A 61 8.13 -5.76 -6.49
CA PRO A 61 7.52 -4.59 -7.09
C PRO A 61 6.40 -5.00 -8.09
N LEU A 62 5.41 -5.72 -7.58
CA LEU A 62 4.27 -6.30 -8.27
C LEU A 62 2.96 -5.69 -7.74
N PRO A 63 1.84 -5.86 -8.47
CA PRO A 63 0.54 -5.39 -7.97
C PRO A 63 0.11 -6.05 -6.65
N GLU A 64 0.44 -7.32 -6.45
CA GLU A 64 -0.07 -8.13 -5.35
C GLU A 64 0.37 -7.61 -3.97
N PRO A 65 1.65 -7.24 -3.73
CA PRO A 65 2.06 -6.60 -2.48
C PRO A 65 1.36 -5.26 -2.21
N VAL A 66 1.21 -4.42 -3.23
CA VAL A 66 0.49 -3.13 -3.13
C VAL A 66 -0.98 -3.38 -2.78
N LEU A 67 -1.67 -4.28 -3.47
CA LEU A 67 -3.08 -4.60 -3.22
C LEU A 67 -3.29 -5.27 -1.85
N THR A 68 -2.29 -6.00 -1.35
CA THR A 68 -2.30 -6.61 -0.01
C THR A 68 -2.22 -5.56 1.09
N LEU A 69 -1.41 -4.51 0.92
CA LEU A 69 -1.38 -3.37 1.84
C LEU A 69 -2.78 -2.79 2.07
N TYR A 70 -3.46 -2.44 0.97
CA TYR A 70 -4.80 -1.85 1.04
C TYR A 70 -5.87 -2.86 1.49
N GLY A 71 -5.75 -4.12 1.08
CA GLY A 71 -6.68 -5.19 1.49
C GLY A 71 -6.61 -5.50 2.99
N ALA A 72 -5.41 -5.55 3.56
CA ALA A 72 -5.20 -5.76 5.00
C ALA A 72 -5.69 -4.55 5.82
N ALA A 73 -5.46 -3.33 5.32
CA ALA A 73 -5.93 -2.09 5.93
C ALA A 73 -7.46 -2.06 6.13
N LEU A 74 -8.25 -2.69 5.24
CA LEU A 74 -9.72 -2.80 5.40
C LEU A 74 -10.15 -3.60 6.62
N LEU A 75 -9.25 -4.45 7.14
CA LEU A 75 -9.49 -5.31 8.30
C LEU A 75 -8.78 -4.79 9.55
N GLY A 76 -8.04 -3.68 9.46
CA GLY A 76 -7.09 -3.25 10.49
C GLY A 76 -5.92 -4.23 10.70
N GLY A 77 -5.57 -5.01 9.67
CA GLY A 77 -4.43 -5.94 9.73
C GLY A 77 -3.10 -5.21 9.60
N VAL A 78 -2.07 -5.72 10.29
CA VAL A 78 -0.73 -5.11 10.35
C VAL A 78 0.16 -5.74 9.29
N VAL A 79 0.52 -4.96 8.27
CA VAL A 79 1.33 -5.43 7.15
C VAL A 79 2.81 -5.40 7.49
N ARG A 80 3.52 -6.44 7.06
CA ARG A 80 4.98 -6.48 7.03
C ARG A 80 5.44 -6.98 5.66
N PHE A 81 6.25 -6.18 4.99
CA PHE A 81 6.96 -6.58 3.78
C PHE A 81 8.24 -7.35 4.12
N ASP A 82 8.75 -8.12 3.16
CA ASP A 82 9.95 -8.96 3.31
C ASP A 82 9.94 -9.84 4.57
N PRO A 83 8.98 -10.77 4.71
CA PRO A 83 8.94 -11.64 5.87
C PRO A 83 10.14 -12.59 5.87
N PRO A 84 10.70 -12.90 7.06
CA PRO A 84 11.71 -13.93 7.18
C PRO A 84 11.18 -15.29 6.69
N THR A 85 12.08 -16.19 6.32
CA THR A 85 11.74 -17.50 5.73
C THR A 85 10.88 -18.38 6.64
N ALA A 86 10.82 -18.08 7.94
CA ALA A 86 9.85 -18.62 8.88
C ALA A 86 9.02 -17.45 9.46
N PRO A 87 7.68 -17.53 9.47
CA PRO A 87 6.83 -16.47 10.02
C PRO A 87 6.98 -16.37 11.54
N ASP A 88 6.97 -15.14 12.05
CA ASP A 88 7.00 -14.84 13.48
C ASP A 88 5.66 -15.14 14.18
N ASP A 89 5.68 -15.20 15.51
CA ASP A 89 4.47 -15.28 16.33
C ASP A 89 3.53 -14.08 16.05
N GLY A 90 2.25 -14.37 15.80
CA GLY A 90 1.23 -13.35 15.51
C GLY A 90 0.97 -13.10 14.02
N VAL A 91 1.80 -13.64 13.12
CA VAL A 91 1.46 -13.69 11.68
C VAL A 91 0.32 -14.67 11.45
N ARG A 92 -0.78 -14.20 10.84
CA ARG A 92 -1.96 -15.04 10.53
C ARG A 92 -1.99 -15.51 9.08
N ALA A 93 -1.43 -14.72 8.18
CA ALA A 93 -1.35 -15.06 6.76
C ALA A 93 0.00 -14.62 6.20
N VAL A 94 0.56 -15.47 5.33
CA VAL A 94 1.65 -15.11 4.42
C VAL A 94 1.06 -15.12 3.03
N VAL A 95 1.06 -13.96 2.36
CA VAL A 95 0.53 -13.83 1.01
C VAL A 95 1.66 -14.02 0.02
N VAL A 96 1.55 -15.10 -0.74
CA VAL A 96 2.34 -15.41 -1.93
C VAL A 96 1.37 -15.64 -3.08
N ASP A 97 1.85 -15.60 -4.32
CA ASP A 97 1.02 -15.54 -5.52
C ASP A 97 0.00 -16.72 -5.61
N VAL A 98 -1.29 -16.46 -5.37
CA VAL A 98 -2.38 -17.42 -5.61
C VAL A 98 -3.69 -16.72 -5.98
N TRP A 99 -4.37 -17.23 -7.01
CA TRP A 99 -5.63 -16.68 -7.52
C TRP A 99 -6.84 -17.12 -6.68
N SER A 100 -7.78 -16.21 -6.40
CA SER A 100 -9.07 -16.55 -5.78
C SER A 100 -10.18 -15.54 -6.15
N GLU A 101 -11.40 -16.02 -6.38
CA GLU A 101 -12.63 -15.22 -6.50
C GLU A 101 -13.62 -15.57 -5.38
N ASN A 102 -14.23 -14.58 -4.69
CA ASN A 102 -15.60 -14.62 -4.13
C ASN A 102 -16.07 -13.30 -3.43
N PRO A 103 -17.35 -13.13 -2.96
CA PRO A 103 -18.16 -11.91 -3.05
C PRO A 103 -18.29 -11.11 -1.72
N SER A 104 -19.06 -9.99 -1.79
CA SER A 104 -19.04 -8.73 -1.01
C SER A 104 -19.17 -8.74 0.52
N MET A 105 -18.53 -7.77 1.18
CA MET A 105 -18.52 -7.49 2.62
C MET A 105 -18.12 -6.04 2.95
N PRO A 106 -18.67 -5.39 4.00
CA PRO A 106 -18.23 -4.07 4.46
C PRO A 106 -16.89 -4.12 5.23
N PRO A 107 -16.07 -3.06 5.17
CA PRO A 107 -14.82 -2.94 5.95
C PRO A 107 -15.08 -2.93 7.46
N ASP A 108 -14.05 -3.28 8.24
CA ASP A 108 -14.08 -3.11 9.70
C ASP A 108 -13.84 -1.62 10.07
N ILE A 109 -14.23 -1.21 11.28
CA ILE A 109 -13.98 0.15 11.77
C ILE A 109 -12.53 0.23 12.24
N VAL A 110 -11.72 1.09 11.61
CA VAL A 110 -10.30 1.29 11.89
C VAL A 110 -10.07 2.74 12.31
N ALA A 111 -9.39 2.94 13.44
CA ALA A 111 -9.05 4.26 13.96
C ALA A 111 -7.67 4.72 13.46
N PRO A 112 -7.38 6.04 13.43
CA PRO A 112 -6.08 6.55 13.01
C PRO A 112 -4.90 6.00 13.83
N GLY A 113 -5.11 5.75 15.12
CA GLY A 113 -4.07 5.19 16.01
C GLY A 113 -3.91 3.67 15.93
N ASP A 114 -4.71 2.97 15.12
CA ASP A 114 -4.57 1.52 14.95
C ASP A 114 -3.32 1.20 14.11
N PRO A 115 -2.63 0.08 14.40
CA PRO A 115 -1.42 -0.30 13.69
C PRO A 115 -1.71 -0.68 12.23
N LEU A 116 -0.87 -0.22 11.30
CA LEU A 116 -0.97 -0.50 9.87
C LEU A 116 0.26 -1.24 9.35
N LEU A 117 1.46 -0.75 9.67
CA LEU A 117 2.70 -1.19 9.05
C LEU A 117 3.72 -1.54 10.12
N ARG A 118 4.43 -2.65 9.96
CA ARG A 118 5.56 -3.03 10.80
C ARG A 118 6.83 -3.16 9.95
N SER A 119 7.87 -2.44 10.36
CA SER A 119 9.21 -2.50 9.76
C SER A 119 10.28 -2.39 10.84
N ASP A 120 11.33 -3.20 10.75
CA ASP A 120 12.47 -3.21 11.70
C ASP A 120 12.10 -3.19 13.20
N GLY A 121 11.01 -3.88 13.55
CA GLY A 121 10.51 -3.95 14.93
C GLY A 121 9.70 -2.73 15.39
N VAL A 122 9.64 -1.67 14.57
CA VAL A 122 8.78 -0.50 14.75
C VAL A 122 7.41 -0.77 14.13
N THR A 123 6.36 -0.26 14.76
CA THR A 123 4.99 -0.34 14.24
C THR A 123 4.47 1.08 14.03
N TYR A 124 4.02 1.36 12.82
CA TYR A 124 3.44 2.63 12.39
C TYR A 124 1.92 2.48 12.28
N SER A 125 1.21 3.48 12.78
CA SER A 125 -0.23 3.59 12.73
C SER A 125 -0.74 4.04 11.37
N HIS A 126 -2.04 3.89 11.13
CA HIS A 126 -2.70 4.44 9.95
C HIS A 126 -2.50 5.96 9.83
N GLY A 127 -2.62 6.69 10.94
CA GLY A 127 -2.49 8.13 11.00
C GLY A 127 -1.08 8.61 10.64
N GLU A 128 -0.04 7.99 11.21
CA GLU A 128 1.35 8.34 10.92
C GLU A 128 1.70 8.16 9.43
N VAL A 129 1.27 7.05 8.83
CA VAL A 129 1.52 6.79 7.40
C VAL A 129 0.74 7.77 6.51
N LEU A 130 -0.51 8.11 6.87
CA LEU A 130 -1.31 9.09 6.13
C LEU A 130 -0.75 10.50 6.25
N GLU A 131 -0.36 10.93 7.45
CA GLU A 131 0.25 12.24 7.70
C GLU A 131 1.55 12.41 6.90
N ALA A 132 2.42 11.40 6.92
CA ALA A 132 3.64 11.40 6.12
C ALA A 132 3.35 11.44 4.61
N ALA A 133 2.36 10.68 4.15
CA ALA A 133 1.94 10.68 2.75
C ALA A 133 1.38 12.06 2.33
N GLU A 134 0.55 12.69 3.17
CA GLU A 134 0.02 14.05 2.94
C GLU A 134 1.16 15.08 2.87
N ALA A 135 2.16 15.01 3.77
CA ALA A 135 3.34 15.86 3.72
C ALA A 135 4.16 15.68 2.43
N VAL A 136 4.26 14.44 1.91
CA VAL A 136 4.90 14.17 0.62
C VAL A 136 4.11 14.81 -0.52
N VAL A 137 2.78 14.69 -0.53
CA VAL A 137 1.92 15.32 -1.54
C VAL A 137 2.11 16.84 -1.54
N GLU A 138 2.10 17.48 -0.38
CA GLU A 138 2.33 18.93 -0.25
C GLU A 138 3.72 19.35 -0.75
N ARG A 139 4.77 18.61 -0.36
CA ARG A 139 6.16 18.90 -0.72
C ARG A 139 6.42 18.80 -2.23
N THR A 140 5.82 17.82 -2.88
CA THR A 140 6.08 17.47 -4.28
C THR A 140 5.07 18.10 -5.24
N GLY A 141 3.88 18.46 -4.76
CA GLY A 141 2.80 19.02 -5.56
C GLY A 141 2.10 17.99 -6.46
N ILE A 142 2.19 16.70 -6.15
CA ILE A 142 1.47 15.65 -6.88
C ILE A 142 -0.04 15.92 -6.81
N ASP A 143 -0.71 15.82 -7.95
CA ASP A 143 -2.14 16.00 -8.08
C ASP A 143 -2.81 14.81 -8.80
N VAL A 144 -4.08 15.00 -9.16
CA VAL A 144 -4.86 13.97 -9.85
C VAL A 144 -4.25 13.68 -11.22
N GLY A 145 -3.83 12.43 -11.41
CA GLY A 145 -3.20 11.96 -12.65
C GLY A 145 -1.67 12.01 -12.64
N GLY A 146 -1.04 12.65 -11.66
CA GLY A 146 0.41 12.58 -11.46
C GLY A 146 0.86 11.17 -11.10
N GLU A 147 2.02 10.74 -11.61
CA GLU A 147 2.58 9.41 -11.40
C GLU A 147 3.77 9.45 -10.45
N VAL A 148 3.72 8.61 -9.41
CA VAL A 148 4.82 8.42 -8.45
C VAL A 148 5.40 7.02 -8.65
N GLY A 149 6.68 6.97 -9.01
CA GLY A 149 7.40 5.74 -9.27
C GLY A 149 8.27 5.33 -8.10
N VAL A 150 8.25 4.05 -7.74
CA VAL A 150 9.20 3.47 -6.79
C VAL A 150 10.46 3.05 -7.55
N ALA A 151 11.61 3.58 -7.11
CA ALA A 151 12.91 3.27 -7.70
C ALA A 151 13.21 1.76 -7.62
N ALA A 152 13.92 1.22 -8.62
CA ALA A 152 14.19 -0.22 -8.69
C ALA A 152 15.00 -0.80 -7.52
N ALA A 153 15.76 0.05 -6.82
CA ALA A 153 16.56 -0.33 -5.65
C ALA A 153 15.84 -0.03 -4.31
N ALA A 154 14.65 0.55 -4.35
CA ALA A 154 13.85 0.81 -3.16
C ALA A 154 13.08 -0.45 -2.74
N SER A 155 12.90 -0.62 -1.43
CA SER A 155 12.23 -1.77 -0.82
C SER A 155 10.93 -1.32 -0.18
N PHE A 156 9.85 -2.10 -0.29
CA PHE A 156 8.62 -1.86 0.45
C PHE A 156 8.75 -2.19 1.94
N ALA A 157 9.85 -2.84 2.36
CA ALA A 157 10.18 -2.97 3.78
C ALA A 157 10.58 -1.62 4.41
N ASP A 158 11.02 -0.65 3.60
CA ASP A 158 11.23 0.72 4.06
C ASP A 158 9.87 1.44 4.20
N PRO A 159 9.50 1.89 5.41
CA PRO A 159 8.20 2.50 5.64
C PRO A 159 8.05 3.85 4.90
N GLY A 160 9.15 4.57 4.65
CA GLY A 160 9.15 5.81 3.86
C GLY A 160 8.81 5.56 2.39
N VAL A 161 9.23 4.42 1.84
CA VAL A 161 8.82 3.99 0.49
C VAL A 161 7.33 3.68 0.44
N VAL A 162 6.78 3.04 1.48
CA VAL A 162 5.33 2.79 1.57
C VAL A 162 4.56 4.11 1.61
N ALA A 163 4.91 5.02 2.52
CA ALA A 163 4.22 6.30 2.67
C ALA A 163 4.33 7.18 1.42
N ALA A 164 5.53 7.41 0.90
CA ALA A 164 5.75 8.31 -0.24
C ALA A 164 5.40 7.66 -1.59
N GLY A 165 5.73 6.38 -1.78
CA GLY A 165 5.63 5.71 -3.08
C GLY A 165 4.31 4.98 -3.31
N LEU A 166 3.68 4.45 -2.25
CA LEU A 166 2.48 3.62 -2.38
C LEU A 166 1.21 4.31 -1.89
N VAL A 167 1.32 5.24 -0.92
CA VAL A 167 0.17 5.90 -0.28
C VAL A 167 -0.05 7.32 -0.79
N ALA A 168 0.98 8.17 -0.80
CA ALA A 168 0.89 9.57 -1.26
C ALA A 168 0.22 9.74 -2.65
N PRO A 169 0.57 8.98 -3.70
CA PRO A 169 -0.15 9.07 -4.98
C PRO A 169 -1.65 8.78 -4.85
N ILE A 170 -2.06 7.79 -4.06
CA ILE A 170 -3.48 7.44 -3.90
C ILE A 170 -4.23 8.49 -3.08
N VAL A 171 -3.57 9.11 -2.10
CA VAL A 171 -4.09 10.28 -1.37
C VAL A 171 -4.37 11.42 -2.35
N ALA A 172 -3.42 11.74 -3.23
CA ALA A 172 -3.56 12.79 -4.24
C ALA A 172 -4.55 12.46 -5.39
N GLY A 173 -4.97 11.20 -5.53
CA GLY A 173 -5.73 10.77 -6.71
C GLY A 173 -4.86 10.53 -7.96
N GLY A 174 -3.55 10.39 -7.77
CA GLY A 174 -2.55 10.04 -8.78
C GLY A 174 -2.36 8.54 -8.97
N THR A 175 -1.22 8.16 -9.54
CA THR A 175 -0.87 6.79 -9.94
C THR A 175 0.36 6.30 -9.20
N VAL A 176 0.31 5.10 -8.64
CA VAL A 176 1.47 4.34 -8.16
C VAL A 176 2.14 3.64 -9.34
N ALA A 177 3.44 3.78 -9.53
CA ALA A 177 4.23 3.03 -10.52
C ALA A 177 5.27 2.15 -9.82
N VAL A 178 5.21 0.84 -10.07
CA VAL A 178 6.14 -0.17 -9.53
C VAL A 178 6.77 -1.00 -10.65
N GLY A 179 7.95 -1.55 -10.38
CA GLY A 179 8.73 -2.36 -11.34
C GLY A 179 9.44 -1.52 -12.41
N SER A 180 9.04 -0.26 -12.59
CA SER A 180 9.79 0.76 -13.30
C SER A 180 9.24 2.14 -12.96
N ALA A 181 10.13 3.09 -12.65
CA ALA A 181 9.81 4.50 -12.40
C ALA A 181 10.18 5.41 -13.58
N ALA A 182 10.54 4.85 -14.75
CA ALA A 182 11.18 5.59 -15.84
C ALA A 182 10.30 6.68 -16.49
N ARG A 183 9.00 6.71 -16.18
CA ARG A 183 8.03 7.66 -16.74
C ARG A 183 7.31 8.48 -15.67
N SER A 184 7.72 8.32 -14.41
CA SER A 184 7.03 8.91 -13.28
C SER A 184 7.45 10.36 -13.10
N ASP A 185 6.51 11.19 -12.67
CA ASP A 185 6.72 12.62 -12.42
C ASP A 185 7.56 12.85 -11.16
N VAL A 186 7.44 11.93 -10.19
CA VAL A 186 8.20 11.87 -8.95
C VAL A 186 8.74 10.46 -8.76
N VAL A 187 10.01 10.32 -8.38
CA VAL A 187 10.63 9.04 -8.06
C VAL A 187 10.97 8.96 -6.57
N VAL A 188 10.49 7.92 -5.90
CA VAL A 188 10.77 7.62 -4.49
C VAL A 188 11.85 6.55 -4.40
N GLY A 189 12.91 6.82 -3.63
CA GLY A 189 14.01 5.90 -3.39
C GLY A 189 15.38 6.45 -3.75
N PRO A 190 16.44 5.61 -3.65
CA PRO A 190 17.82 6.07 -3.83
C PRO A 190 18.05 6.80 -5.15
N GLY A 191 18.49 8.06 -5.07
CA GLY A 191 18.76 8.91 -6.25
C GLY A 191 17.51 9.44 -6.97
N GLY A 192 16.31 9.27 -6.38
CA GLY A 192 15.07 9.88 -6.83
C GLY A 192 14.84 11.28 -6.23
N ASP A 193 13.64 11.81 -6.44
CA ASP A 193 13.21 13.13 -5.95
C ASP A 193 12.86 13.11 -4.45
N VAL A 194 12.44 11.96 -3.93
CA VAL A 194 12.09 11.75 -2.53
C VAL A 194 12.98 10.69 -1.91
N ASP A 195 13.75 11.11 -0.90
CA ASP A 195 14.52 10.23 -0.03
C ASP A 195 13.60 9.61 1.03
N PRO A 196 13.35 8.29 0.99
CA PRO A 196 12.40 7.63 1.90
C PRO A 196 12.84 7.71 3.37
N GLU A 197 14.15 7.78 3.66
CA GLU A 197 14.64 7.89 5.03
C GLU A 197 14.09 9.14 5.73
N THR A 198 13.80 10.20 4.97
CA THR A 198 13.31 11.48 5.51
C THR A 198 11.79 11.57 5.71
N VAL A 199 11.03 10.52 5.34
CA VAL A 199 9.56 10.60 5.21
C VAL A 199 8.83 10.31 6.52
N LEU A 200 9.31 9.33 7.29
CA LEU A 200 8.68 8.90 8.55
C LEU A 200 9.61 9.10 9.77
N GLU A 201 10.68 9.88 9.59
CA GLU A 201 11.47 10.38 10.71
C GLU A 201 10.61 11.34 11.55
N SER A 202 10.19 10.85 12.72
CA SER A 202 9.63 11.66 13.81
C SER A 202 10.66 11.82 14.93
#